data_AF-A0A221WAV7-F1
#
_entry.id   AF-A0A221WAV7-F1
#
_cell.length_a   1.000
_cell.length_b   1.000
_cell.length_c   1.000
_cell.angle_alpha   90.00
_cell.angle_beta   90.00
_cell.angle_gamma   90.00
#
_symmetry.space_group_name_H-M   'P 1'
#
loop_
_entity.id
_entity.type
_entity.pdbx_description
1 polymer ?
#
loop_
_entity_poly.entity_id
_entity_poly.type
_entity_poly.pdbx_seq_one_letter_code
_entity_poly.pdbx_strand_id
1 'polypeptide(L)'
;MTTISLGMLAGYAQGPFFWQGEGINWTVAEASEQLGLSAGLAHDLTVWDDQWQDTLDLADVDNCGFDTDEEKHAWIERGKVLAARIKQESSVVARVDYQANGYYPNGACVF
;
A
#
# COMPACT_ATOMS: atom_id res chain seq x y z
N MET A 1 2.07 18.16 -17.19
CA MET A 1 1.49 16.96 -16.56
C MET A 1 1.64 17.12 -15.07
N THR A 2 0.55 16.97 -14.31
CA THR A 2 0.62 16.94 -12.85
C THR A 2 1.13 15.56 -12.45
N THR A 3 2.18 15.51 -11.64
CA THR A 3 2.71 14.25 -11.11
C THR A 3 2.13 13.96 -9.74
N ILE A 4 1.89 12.66 -9.46
CA ILE A 4 1.26 12.19 -8.23
C ILE A 4 2.32 11.89 -7.19
N SER A 5 2.13 12.39 -5.97
CA SER A 5 2.82 11.91 -4.78
C SER A 5 1.93 10.86 -4.11
N LEU A 6 2.29 9.59 -4.27
CA LEU A 6 1.49 8.48 -3.78
C LEU A 6 1.91 8.11 -2.36
N GLY A 7 0.98 8.10 -1.42
CA GLY A 7 1.09 7.38 -0.16
C GLY A 7 0.60 5.94 -0.35
N MET A 8 1.40 4.99 0.11
CA MET A 8 1.06 3.58 0.18
C MET A 8 1.09 3.16 1.65
N LEU A 9 -0.10 3.00 2.22
CA LEU A 9 -0.32 2.59 3.60
C LEU A 9 -1.12 1.29 3.63
N ALA A 10 -1.11 0.62 4.78
CA ALA A 10 -2.06 -0.44 5.05
C ALA A 10 -2.85 -0.02 6.28
N GLY A 11 -4.16 -0.11 6.20
CA GLY A 11 -5.02 -0.02 7.37
C GLY A 11 -6.30 -0.76 7.10
N TYR A 12 -7.01 -1.09 8.16
CA TYR A 12 -8.16 -1.97 8.07
C TYR A 12 -9.36 -1.31 7.38
N ALA A 13 -10.05 -2.09 6.55
CA ALA A 13 -11.27 -1.71 5.84
C ALA A 13 -11.13 -0.45 4.95
N GLN A 14 -9.92 -0.19 4.46
CA GLN A 14 -9.62 0.92 3.57
C GLN A 14 -8.64 0.47 2.49
N GLY A 15 -8.70 1.12 1.32
CA GLY A 15 -7.73 0.87 0.26
C GLY A 15 -6.31 1.35 0.66
N PRO A 16 -5.26 0.80 0.02
CA PRO A 16 -3.89 1.07 0.45
C PRO A 16 -3.31 2.39 -0.10
N PHE A 17 -4.03 3.09 -0.99
CA PHE A 17 -3.49 4.22 -1.73
C PHE A 17 -4.10 5.56 -1.35
N PHE A 18 -3.25 6.59 -1.27
CA PHE A 18 -3.66 7.94 -0.95
C PHE A 18 -2.82 8.96 -1.74
N TRP A 19 -3.40 10.04 -2.25
CA TRP A 19 -2.65 11.20 -2.73
C TRP A 19 -3.41 12.50 -2.46
N GLN A 20 -2.69 13.63 -2.43
CA GLN A 20 -3.27 14.93 -2.08
C GLN A 20 -4.42 15.31 -3.03
N GLY A 21 -5.53 15.78 -2.44
CA GLY A 21 -6.69 16.35 -3.13
C GLY A 21 -8.00 15.61 -2.87
N GLU A 22 -7.94 14.32 -2.55
CA GLU A 22 -9.12 13.44 -2.62
C GLU A 22 -9.72 13.07 -1.25
N GLY A 23 -8.99 13.21 -0.13
CA GLY A 23 -9.50 12.96 1.23
C GLY A 23 -9.98 11.53 1.53
N ILE A 24 -9.91 10.63 0.55
CA ILE A 24 -10.31 9.23 0.61
C ILE A 24 -9.14 8.33 0.21
N ASN A 25 -9.10 7.13 0.80
CA ASN A 25 -8.19 6.07 0.37
C ASN A 25 -8.79 5.35 -0.83
N TRP A 26 -7.93 5.03 -1.80
CA TRP A 26 -8.29 4.40 -3.06
C TRP A 26 -8.03 2.90 -3.00
N THR A 27 -8.97 2.12 -3.51
CA THR A 27 -8.76 0.69 -3.69
C THR A 27 -7.66 0.44 -4.72
N VAL A 28 -7.07 -0.76 -4.70
CA VAL A 28 -6.10 -1.16 -5.72
C VAL A 28 -6.69 -1.09 -7.12
N ALA A 29 -7.96 -1.48 -7.29
CA ALA A 29 -8.64 -1.46 -8.58
C ALA A 29 -8.77 -0.04 -9.15
N GLU A 30 -9.28 0.91 -8.37
CA GLU A 30 -9.48 2.29 -8.81
C GLU A 30 -8.14 2.99 -9.07
N ALA A 31 -7.15 2.79 -8.17
CA ALA A 31 -5.84 3.38 -8.33
C ALA A 31 -5.08 2.81 -9.53
N SER A 32 -5.21 1.51 -9.81
CA SER A 32 -4.46 0.88 -10.91
C SER A 32 -4.80 1.47 -12.27
N GLU A 33 -6.07 1.80 -12.51
CA GLU A 33 -6.49 2.49 -13.75
C GLU A 33 -5.86 3.88 -13.84
N GLN A 34 -5.97 4.68 -12.78
CA GLN A 34 -5.47 6.06 -12.75
C GLN A 34 -3.95 6.14 -12.82
N LEU A 35 -3.25 5.19 -12.22
CA LEU A 35 -1.78 5.13 -12.18
C LEU A 35 -1.21 4.39 -13.41
N GLY A 36 -2.05 3.72 -14.21
CA GLY A 36 -1.62 2.96 -15.38
C GLY A 36 -0.79 1.73 -15.02
N LEU A 37 -1.14 1.02 -13.94
CA LEU A 37 -0.42 -0.17 -13.49
C LEU A 37 -0.79 -1.40 -14.32
N SER A 38 0.16 -2.33 -14.48
CA SER A 38 -0.14 -3.61 -15.11
C SER A 38 -1.11 -4.44 -14.27
N ALA A 39 -1.88 -5.31 -14.93
CA ALA A 39 -2.78 -6.25 -14.26
C ALA A 39 -2.04 -7.17 -13.26
N GLY A 40 -0.78 -7.53 -13.57
CA GLY A 40 0.06 -8.32 -12.67
C GLY A 40 0.43 -7.55 -11.40
N LEU A 41 0.86 -6.29 -11.53
CA LEU A 41 1.16 -5.46 -10.37
C LEU A 41 -0.10 -5.18 -9.53
N ALA A 42 -1.24 -4.90 -10.17
CA ALA A 42 -2.52 -4.74 -9.48
C ALA A 42 -2.89 -6.00 -8.67
N HIS A 43 -2.73 -7.19 -9.25
CA HIS A 43 -2.96 -8.45 -8.53
C HIS A 43 -2.02 -8.61 -7.33
N ASP A 44 -0.72 -8.38 -7.52
CA ASP A 44 0.27 -8.51 -6.44
C ASP A 44 0.00 -7.53 -5.28
N LEU A 45 -0.48 -6.32 -5.61
CA LEU A 45 -0.89 -5.31 -4.63
C LEU A 45 -2.15 -5.70 -3.86
N THR A 46 -3.15 -6.27 -4.54
CA THR A 46 -4.35 -6.80 -3.89
C THR A 46 -3.99 -7.93 -2.92
N VAL A 47 -3.18 -8.89 -3.33
CA VAL A 47 -2.75 -9.99 -2.45
C VAL A 47 -1.98 -9.46 -1.24
N TRP A 48 -1.15 -8.44 -1.43
CA TRP A 48 -0.42 -7.81 -0.33
C TRP A 48 -1.33 -7.07 0.66
N ASP A 49 -2.35 -6.34 0.18
CA ASP A 49 -3.32 -5.67 1.03
C ASP A 49 -4.25 -6.66 1.73
N ASP A 50 -4.78 -7.65 1.01
CA ASP A 50 -5.61 -8.73 1.56
C ASP A 50 -4.91 -9.46 2.70
N GLN A 51 -3.60 -9.73 2.55
CA GLN A 51 -2.81 -10.35 3.62
C GLN A 51 -2.83 -9.52 4.92
N TRP A 52 -2.88 -8.18 4.83
CA TRP A 52 -3.06 -7.33 6.01
C TRP A 52 -4.52 -7.35 6.48
N GLN A 53 -5.50 -7.21 5.58
CA GLN A 53 -6.92 -7.21 5.93
C GLN A 53 -7.35 -8.50 6.64
N ASP A 54 -6.81 -9.65 6.24
CA ASP A 54 -7.09 -10.96 6.83
C ASP A 54 -6.64 -11.07 8.30
N THR A 55 -5.77 -10.17 8.78
CA THR A 55 -5.35 -10.11 10.19
C THR A 55 -6.33 -9.36 11.10
N LEU A 56 -7.42 -8.81 10.54
CA LEU A 56 -8.43 -8.10 11.31
C LEU A 56 -9.31 -9.08 12.09
N ASP A 57 -9.22 -9.03 13.42
CA ASP A 57 -10.18 -9.68 14.31
C ASP A 57 -11.06 -8.63 15.01
N LEU A 58 -12.33 -8.52 14.58
CA LEU A 58 -13.28 -7.61 15.20
C LEU A 58 -13.73 -8.07 16.60
N ALA A 59 -13.50 -9.32 16.97
CA ALA A 59 -13.75 -9.84 18.30
C ALA A 59 -12.58 -9.56 19.26
N ASP A 60 -11.37 -9.32 18.73
CA ASP A 60 -10.16 -9.04 19.50
C ASP A 60 -9.28 -7.98 18.81
N VAL A 61 -9.78 -6.74 18.81
CA VAL A 61 -9.13 -5.62 18.12
C VAL A 61 -7.74 -5.28 18.66
N ASP A 62 -7.43 -5.69 19.90
CA ASP A 62 -6.15 -5.42 20.56
C ASP A 62 -5.04 -6.36 20.07
N ASN A 63 -5.41 -7.52 19.51
CA ASN A 63 -4.48 -8.53 18.99
C ASN A 63 -4.52 -8.67 17.45
N CYS A 64 -5.10 -7.69 16.75
CA CYS A 64 -5.03 -7.60 15.29
C CYS A 64 -3.57 -7.46 14.81
N GLY A 65 -3.26 -8.12 13.69
CA GLY A 65 -1.95 -8.10 13.05
C GLY A 65 -1.39 -9.50 12.81
N PHE A 66 -0.14 -9.56 12.34
CA PHE A 66 0.52 -10.84 12.10
C PHE A 66 0.83 -11.56 13.42
N ASP A 67 0.67 -12.89 13.40
CA ASP A 67 0.99 -13.76 14.55
C ASP A 67 2.48 -13.73 14.91
N THR A 68 3.34 -13.49 13.90
CA THR A 68 4.79 -13.49 14.06
C THR A 68 5.46 -12.24 13.47
N ASP A 69 6.58 -11.85 14.09
CA ASP A 69 7.43 -10.77 13.58
C ASP A 69 8.02 -11.12 12.20
N GLU A 70 8.32 -12.39 11.95
CA GLU A 70 8.82 -12.87 10.66
C GLU A 70 7.80 -12.66 9.53
N GLU A 71 6.52 -12.97 9.75
CA GLU A 71 5.46 -12.74 8.76
C GLU A 71 5.27 -11.26 8.49
N LYS A 72 5.25 -10.45 9.56
CA LYS A 72 5.18 -8.99 9.43
C LYS A 72 6.36 -8.45 8.63
N HIS A 73 7.57 -8.91 8.91
CA HIS A 73 8.76 -8.47 8.19
C HIS A 73 8.71 -8.88 6.71
N ALA A 74 8.31 -10.11 6.40
CA ALA A 74 8.14 -10.58 5.02
C ALA A 74 7.10 -9.75 4.26
N TRP A 75 6.00 -9.38 4.92
CA TRP A 75 4.97 -8.50 4.35
C TRP A 75 5.50 -7.07 4.10
N ILE A 76 6.29 -6.51 5.02
CA ILE A 76 6.93 -5.20 4.86
C ILE A 76 7.89 -5.20 3.65
N GLU A 77 8.75 -6.21 3.54
CA GLU A 77 9.73 -6.30 2.45
C GLU A 77 9.04 -6.50 1.09
N ARG A 78 7.95 -7.28 1.04
CA ARG A 78 7.13 -7.40 -0.17
C ARG A 78 6.52 -6.04 -0.57
N GLY A 79 5.98 -5.29 0.38
CA GLY A 79 5.40 -3.98 0.11
C GLY A 79 6.42 -2.98 -0.45
N LYS A 80 7.69 -3.01 0.00
CA LYS A 80 8.77 -2.20 -0.61
C LYS A 80 9.00 -2.52 -2.08
N VAL A 81 9.06 -3.81 -2.43
CA VAL A 81 9.25 -4.26 -3.81
C VAL A 81 8.09 -3.77 -4.69
N LEU A 82 6.86 -3.84 -4.18
CA LEU A 82 5.68 -3.33 -4.88
C LEU A 82 5.70 -1.80 -5.03
N ALA A 83 6.07 -1.06 -3.99
CA ALA A 83 6.23 0.40 -4.06
C ALA A 83 7.26 0.83 -5.12
N ALA A 84 8.41 0.15 -5.17
CA ALA A 84 9.42 0.40 -6.20
C ALA A 84 8.90 0.08 -7.60
N ARG A 85 8.10 -1.00 -7.75
CA ARG A 85 7.52 -1.40 -9.03
C ARG A 85 6.44 -0.43 -9.52
N ILE A 86 5.61 0.13 -8.63
CA ILE A 86 4.67 1.23 -8.96
C ILE A 86 5.44 2.40 -9.59
N LYS A 87 6.55 2.80 -8.97
CA LYS A 87 7.39 3.90 -9.46
C LYS A 87 8.02 3.62 -10.83
N GLN A 88 8.27 2.35 -11.14
CA GLN A 88 8.81 1.92 -12.44
C GLN A 88 7.73 1.83 -13.52
N GLU A 89 6.54 1.32 -13.21
CA GLU A 89 5.46 1.11 -14.18
C GLU A 89 4.69 2.42 -14.46
N SER A 90 4.49 3.27 -13.45
CA SER A 90 3.67 4.47 -13.59
C SER A 90 4.47 5.70 -14.03
N SER A 91 4.12 6.25 -15.20
CA SER A 91 4.72 7.50 -15.70
C SER A 91 4.23 8.76 -14.98
N VAL A 92 3.15 8.67 -14.20
CA VAL A 92 2.54 9.80 -13.48
C VAL A 92 2.97 9.88 -12.02
N VAL A 93 3.46 8.79 -11.43
CA VAL A 93 3.92 8.77 -10.03
C VAL A 93 5.31 9.40 -9.92
N ALA A 94 5.40 10.54 -9.21
CA ALA A 94 6.66 11.22 -8.92
C ALA A 94 7.40 10.60 -7.73
N ARG A 95 6.69 10.11 -6.71
CA ARG A 95 7.27 9.49 -5.51
C ARG A 95 6.28 8.55 -4.84
N VAL A 96 6.79 7.57 -4.10
CA VAL A 96 5.99 6.67 -3.27
C VAL A 96 6.43 6.76 -1.81
N ASP A 97 5.54 7.25 -0.96
CA ASP A 97 5.66 7.24 0.50
C ASP A 97 5.08 5.94 1.05
N TYR A 98 5.92 4.93 1.19
CA TYR A 98 5.53 3.62 1.70
C TYR A 98 5.65 3.57 3.22
N GLN A 99 4.51 3.42 3.91
CA GLN A 99 4.43 3.51 5.37
C GLN A 99 4.31 2.17 6.09
N ALA A 100 3.86 1.11 5.40
CA ALA A 100 3.71 -0.25 5.95
C ALA A 100 2.99 -0.30 7.32
N ASN A 101 1.76 0.24 7.39
CA ASN A 101 1.00 0.43 8.64
C ASN A 101 1.78 1.21 9.72
N GLY A 102 2.39 2.32 9.34
CA GLY A 102 3.14 3.19 10.26
C GLY A 102 4.49 2.63 10.73
N TYR A 103 4.96 1.51 10.19
CA TYR A 103 6.32 1.02 10.44
C TYR A 103 7.38 2.03 9.96
N TYR A 104 7.16 2.66 8.79
CA TYR A 104 7.95 3.80 8.36
C TYR A 104 7.27 5.11 8.77
N PRO A 105 8.05 6.12 9.21
CA PRO A 105 7.50 7.44 9.50
C PRO A 105 6.77 8.04 8.31
N ASN A 106 5.69 8.78 8.55
CA ASN A 106 4.99 9.53 7.50
C ASN A 106 5.97 10.46 6.75
N GLY A 107 5.97 10.40 5.42
CA GLY A 107 6.88 11.17 4.59
C GLY A 107 8.29 10.58 4.48
N ALA A 108 8.55 9.39 5.04
CA ALA A 108 9.74 8.62 4.75
C ALA A 108 9.63 8.10 3.31
N CYS A 109 10.00 8.96 2.35
CA CYS A 109 10.07 8.60 0.95
C CYS A 109 11.03 7.42 0.80
N VAL A 110 10.47 6.24 0.52
CA VAL A 110 11.30 5.04 0.33
C VAL A 110 11.82 5.01 -1.12
N PHE A 111 11.05 5.57 -2.09
CA PHE A 111 11.38 5.59 -3.52
C PHE A 111 10.84 6.82 -4.28
#